data_AF-A0ABD0NKA3-F1
#
_entry.id   AF-A0ABD0NKA3-F1
#
_cell.length_a   1.000
_cell.length_b   1.000
_cell.length_c   1.000
_cell.angle_alpha   90.00
_cell.angle_beta   90.00
_cell.angle_gamma   90.00
#
_symmetry.space_group_name_H-M   'P 1'
#
loop_
_entity.id
_entity.type
_entity.pdbx_description
1 polymer ?
#
loop_
_entity_poly.entity_id
_entity_poly.type
_entity_poly.pdbx_seq_one_letter_code
_entity_poly.pdbx_strand_id
1 'polypeptide(L)'
;MDTGHYLCRNKYYGRSLSIEGFRHALFQFMHNGTQLRKDLFEPILSKLCSLKAVLERQASYRFYSSSLLIIYEGKDPESVDGWQKASEPPSEKENQATPLGSVENPPASEPHTPPQMLSVDVRMIDFAHSTFKGFRDDQTVHDGPDRGYVFGLESLINILQEIRDDNQ
;
A
#
# COMPACT_ATOMS: atom_id res chain seq x y z
N MET A 1 -14.59 7.71 -14.63
CA MET A 1 -15.13 6.51 -15.29
C MET A 1 -14.11 5.40 -15.07
N ASP A 2 -14.46 4.38 -14.30
CA ASP A 2 -13.63 3.18 -14.20
C ASP A 2 -13.67 2.47 -15.56
N THR A 3 -12.50 2.22 -16.14
CA THR A 3 -12.41 1.54 -17.44
C THR A 3 -12.44 0.03 -17.29
N GLY A 4 -12.25 -0.51 -16.08
CA GLY A 4 -12.10 -1.95 -15.83
C GLY A 4 -10.85 -2.55 -16.49
N HIS A 5 -9.94 -1.70 -16.98
CA HIS A 5 -8.76 -2.13 -17.73
C HIS A 5 -7.51 -1.99 -16.86
N TYR A 6 -6.67 -3.03 -16.87
CA TYR A 6 -5.39 -3.04 -16.16
C TYR A 6 -4.23 -2.83 -17.13
N LEU A 7 -3.25 -2.02 -16.71
CA LEU A 7 -2.01 -1.86 -17.45
C LEU A 7 -0.98 -2.89 -16.99
N CYS A 8 -0.84 -3.97 -17.75
CA CYS A 8 0.16 -5.01 -17.46
C CYS A 8 1.49 -4.72 -18.18
N ARG A 9 2.59 -4.69 -17.43
CA ARG A 9 3.96 -4.61 -17.96
C ARG A 9 4.69 -5.92 -17.73
N ASN A 10 5.43 -6.38 -18.74
CA ASN A 10 6.20 -7.62 -18.66
C ASN A 10 7.66 -7.35 -18.27
N LYS A 11 8.45 -8.40 -18.08
CA LYS A 11 9.88 -8.30 -17.71
C LYS A 11 10.74 -7.56 -18.74
N TYR A 12 10.38 -7.58 -20.02
CA TYR A 12 11.17 -6.94 -21.07
C TYR A 12 11.02 -5.42 -21.02
N TYR A 13 9.82 -4.93 -20.67
CA TYR A 13 9.62 -3.53 -20.34
C TYR A 13 10.55 -3.09 -19.22
N GLY A 14 10.54 -3.79 -18.07
CA GLY A 14 11.38 -3.44 -16.93
C GLY A 14 12.89 -3.44 -17.26
N ARG A 15 13.36 -4.43 -18.03
CA ARG A 15 14.78 -4.53 -18.46
C ARG A 15 15.23 -3.40 -19.38
N SER A 16 14.30 -2.72 -20.04
CA SER A 16 14.59 -1.64 -20.98
C SER A 16 14.62 -0.25 -20.33
N LEU A 17 14.27 -0.13 -19.06
CA LEU A 17 14.16 1.14 -18.37
C LEU A 17 15.54 1.73 -18.06
N SER A 18 15.71 3.02 -18.38
CA SER A 18 16.77 3.85 -17.82
C SER A 18 16.41 4.28 -16.39
N ILE A 19 17.30 5.02 -15.72
CA ILE A 19 17.02 5.60 -14.40
C ILE A 19 15.74 6.46 -14.45
N GLU A 20 15.66 7.38 -15.42
CA GLU A 20 14.46 8.22 -15.60
C GLU A 20 13.25 7.39 -16.02
N GLY A 21 13.45 6.37 -16.85
CA GLY A 21 12.39 5.45 -17.25
C GLY A 21 11.81 4.69 -16.06
N PHE A 22 12.64 4.29 -15.09
CA PHE A 22 12.21 3.63 -13.87
C PHE A 22 11.46 4.57 -12.94
N ARG A 23 11.94 5.81 -12.78
CA ARG A 23 11.21 6.88 -12.06
C ARG A 23 9.81 7.09 -12.65
N HIS A 24 9.71 7.19 -13.97
CA HIS A 24 8.41 7.33 -14.65
C HIS A 24 7.53 6.07 -14.48
N ALA A 25 8.11 4.88 -14.51
CA ALA A 25 7.37 3.64 -14.27
C ALA A 25 6.79 3.57 -12.86
N LEU A 26 7.54 4.02 -11.84
CA LEU A 26 7.04 4.15 -10.47
C LEU A 26 5.96 5.22 -10.37
N PHE A 27 6.12 6.38 -11.01
CA PHE A 27 5.07 7.39 -11.08
C PHE A 27 3.78 6.82 -11.67
N GLN A 28 3.87 6.08 -12.78
CA GLN A 28 2.73 5.41 -13.41
C GLN A 28 2.13 4.33 -12.51
N PHE A 29 2.95 3.57 -11.79
CA PHE A 29 2.48 2.59 -10.81
C PHE A 29 1.67 3.28 -9.70
N MET A 30 2.08 4.46 -9.23
CA MET A 30 1.36 5.23 -8.21
C MET A 30 0.12 5.98 -8.74
N HIS A 31 -0.20 5.86 -10.04
CA HIS A 31 -1.30 6.59 -10.68
C HIS A 31 -2.47 5.66 -10.97
N ASN A 32 -3.68 6.01 -10.49
CA ASN A 32 -4.88 5.17 -10.68
C ASN A 32 -5.62 5.43 -12.02
N GLY A 33 -5.01 6.24 -12.89
CA GLY A 33 -5.58 6.66 -14.18
C GLY A 33 -6.30 8.00 -14.13
N THR A 34 -6.67 8.50 -12.94
CA THR A 34 -7.26 9.84 -12.76
C THR A 34 -6.32 10.79 -12.04
N GLN A 35 -5.63 10.32 -11.00
CA GLN A 35 -4.70 11.12 -10.22
C GLN A 35 -3.54 10.27 -9.70
N LEU A 36 -2.47 10.97 -9.31
CA LEU A 36 -1.41 10.40 -8.50
C LEU A 36 -1.96 10.13 -7.10
N ARG A 37 -1.89 8.88 -6.65
CA ARG A 37 -2.36 8.46 -5.31
C ARG A 37 -1.33 8.85 -4.25
N LYS A 38 -1.32 10.15 -3.91
CA LYS A 38 -0.40 10.75 -2.93
C LYS A 38 -0.47 10.08 -1.55
N ASP A 39 -1.66 9.58 -1.20
CA ASP A 39 -1.95 8.86 0.04
C ASP A 39 -1.13 7.58 0.22
N LEU A 40 -0.59 7.00 -0.86
CA LEU A 40 0.14 5.75 -0.82
C LEU A 40 1.64 5.90 -0.55
N PHE A 41 2.23 7.09 -0.73
CA PHE A 41 3.67 7.27 -0.56
C PHE A 41 4.11 6.97 0.87
N GLU A 42 3.44 7.58 1.85
CA GLU A 42 3.79 7.46 3.26
C GLU A 42 3.73 6.02 3.80
N PRO A 43 2.65 5.23 3.57
CA PRO A 43 2.62 3.84 4.00
C PRO A 43 3.65 2.96 3.27
N ILE A 44 3.94 3.19 1.98
CA ILE A 44 4.96 2.43 1.24
C ILE A 44 6.36 2.75 1.78
N LEU A 45 6.70 4.05 1.89
CA LEU A 45 7.98 4.52 2.39
C LEU A 45 8.25 4.00 3.81
N SER A 46 7.23 4.05 4.69
CA SER A 46 7.34 3.53 6.05
C SER A 46 7.68 2.04 6.09
N LYS A 47 7.03 1.22 5.25
CA LYS A 47 7.31 -0.22 5.15
C LYS A 47 8.69 -0.50 4.55
N LEU A 48 9.10 0.25 3.52
CA LEU A 48 10.44 0.12 2.91
C LEU A 48 11.55 0.49 3.90
N CYS A 49 11.41 1.60 4.64
CA CYS A 49 12.34 2.00 5.69
C CYS A 49 12.42 0.97 6.82
N SER A 50 11.28 0.41 7.23
CA SER A 50 11.24 -0.66 8.24
C SER A 50 11.95 -1.92 7.75
N LEU A 51 11.72 -2.30 6.50
CA LEU A 51 12.38 -3.45 5.87
C LEU A 51 13.89 -3.25 5.78
N LYS A 52 14.33 -2.08 5.31
CA LYS A 52 15.76 -1.69 5.28
C LYS A 52 16.39 -1.85 6.65
N ALA A 53 15.78 -1.30 7.69
CA ALA A 53 16.30 -1.39 9.06
C ALA A 53 16.40 -2.84 9.55
N VAL A 54 15.47 -3.72 9.17
CA VAL A 54 15.55 -5.16 9.50
C VAL A 54 16.72 -5.82 8.78
N LEU A 55 16.91 -5.55 7.48
CA LEU A 55 17.96 -6.14 6.66
C LEU A 55 19.35 -5.67 7.04
N GLU A 56 19.50 -4.41 7.45
CA GLU A 56 20.77 -3.87 7.96
C GLU A 56 21.25 -4.57 9.23
N ARG A 57 20.33 -5.15 10.01
CA ARG A 57 20.66 -5.94 11.21
C ARG A 57 20.96 -7.41 10.92
N GLN A 58 20.71 -7.90 9.70
CA GLN A 58 20.95 -9.29 9.35
C GLN A 58 22.42 -9.48 8.93
N ALA A 59 23.25 -10.06 9.81
CA ALA A 59 24.71 -10.12 9.58
C ALA A 59 25.18 -11.20 8.59
N SER A 60 24.31 -12.04 8.04
CA SER A 60 24.74 -13.13 7.16
C SER A 60 23.79 -13.50 6.03
N TYR A 61 22.56 -13.02 6.05
CA TYR A 61 21.61 -13.32 5.00
C TYR A 61 22.00 -12.60 3.70
N ARG A 62 21.85 -13.29 2.56
CA ARG A 62 21.91 -12.73 1.21
C ARG A 62 20.70 -13.19 0.41
N PHE A 63 20.10 -12.27 -0.33
CA PHE A 63 18.80 -12.47 -0.97
C PHE A 63 18.90 -12.29 -2.50
N TYR A 64 19.64 -13.19 -3.17
CA TYR A 64 19.84 -13.10 -4.61
C TYR A 64 18.56 -13.38 -5.38
N SER A 65 18.30 -12.59 -6.42
CA SER A 65 17.13 -12.72 -7.31
C SER A 65 15.77 -12.75 -6.59
N SER A 66 15.72 -12.26 -5.36
CA SER A 66 14.47 -12.07 -4.63
C SER A 66 13.81 -10.76 -5.06
N SER A 67 12.51 -10.65 -4.84
CA SER A 67 11.72 -9.51 -5.30
C SER A 67 11.00 -8.82 -4.14
N LEU A 68 10.64 -7.56 -4.35
CA LEU A 68 9.64 -6.86 -3.54
C LEU A 68 8.30 -6.90 -4.26
N LEU A 69 7.26 -7.29 -3.54
CA LEU A 69 5.88 -7.23 -3.97
C LEU A 69 5.19 -6.09 -3.24
N ILE A 70 4.79 -5.06 -3.99
CA ILE A 70 4.03 -3.92 -3.49
C ILE A 70 2.60 -4.05 -4.02
N ILE A 71 1.62 -4.03 -3.12
CA ILE A 71 0.20 -4.13 -3.44
C ILE A 71 -0.52 -3.04 -2.67
N TYR A 72 -1.50 -2.39 -3.29
CA TYR A 72 -2.35 -1.43 -2.63
C TYR A 72 -3.78 -1.47 -3.18
N GLU A 73 -4.73 -0.92 -2.42
CA GLU A 73 -6.12 -0.78 -2.85
C GLU A 73 -6.27 0.29 -3.94
N GLY A 74 -6.73 -0.12 -5.12
CA GLY A 74 -6.85 0.74 -6.30
C GLY A 74 -7.98 1.77 -6.18
N LYS A 75 -9.02 1.47 -5.41
CA LYS A 75 -10.13 2.40 -5.16
C LYS A 75 -9.65 3.57 -4.30
N ASP A 76 -10.03 4.77 -4.71
CA ASP A 76 -9.78 5.98 -3.92
C ASP A 76 -10.65 5.95 -2.65
N PRO A 77 -10.11 6.05 -1.43
CA PRO A 77 -10.89 6.13 -0.21
C PRO A 77 -11.90 7.30 -0.22
N GLU A 78 -11.61 8.40 -0.92
CA GLU A 78 -12.52 9.56 -1.01
C GLU A 78 -13.72 9.30 -1.93
N SER A 79 -13.73 8.16 -2.65
CA SER A 79 -14.88 7.74 -3.49
C SER A 79 -15.97 7.00 -2.71
N VAL A 80 -15.80 6.82 -1.40
CA VAL A 80 -16.75 6.15 -0.52
C VAL A 80 -17.58 7.22 0.22
N ASP A 81 -18.81 7.40 -0.28
CA ASP A 81 -19.97 8.12 0.31
C ASP A 81 -20.42 9.46 -0.31
N GLY A 82 -20.88 9.36 -1.57
CA GLY A 82 -21.97 10.20 -2.12
C GLY A 82 -23.33 9.48 -2.19
N TRP A 83 -23.46 8.29 -1.59
CA TRP A 83 -24.64 7.43 -1.70
C TRP A 83 -25.20 7.04 -0.33
N GLN A 84 -25.57 8.03 0.49
CA GLN A 84 -26.49 7.81 1.60
C GLN A 84 -27.67 8.81 1.54
N LYS A 85 -28.81 8.27 1.07
CA LYS A 85 -30.21 8.69 1.21
C LYS A 85 -30.62 10.12 0.79
N ALA A 86 -30.93 10.28 -0.49
CA ALA A 86 -32.11 11.06 -0.87
C ALA A 86 -33.34 10.14 -0.77
N SER A 87 -33.98 10.13 0.39
CA SER A 87 -35.36 9.65 0.53
C SER A 87 -36.22 10.88 0.84
N GLU A 88 -37.00 11.31 -0.16
CA GLU A 88 -38.00 12.38 -0.08
C GLU A 88 -39.01 12.12 1.06
N PRO A 89 -39.58 13.17 1.68
CA PRO A 89 -40.62 13.03 2.68
C PRO A 89 -42.01 13.01 2.04
N PRO A 90 -42.95 12.17 2.50
CA PRO A 90 -44.38 12.41 2.32
C PRO A 90 -45.00 13.02 3.59
N SER A 91 -45.68 14.16 3.41
CA SER A 91 -46.46 14.88 4.42
C SER A 91 -47.82 14.23 4.74
N GLU A 92 -48.26 14.36 6.01
CA GLU A 92 -49.64 14.60 6.52
C GLU A 92 -50.66 13.41 6.58
N LYS A 93 -51.49 13.09 7.61
CA LYS A 93 -52.05 13.73 8.86
C LYS A 93 -52.58 12.70 9.91
N GLU A 94 -52.72 13.15 11.20
CA GLU A 94 -53.73 12.91 12.29
C GLU A 94 -54.51 11.56 12.42
N ASN A 95 -54.91 10.98 13.58
CA ASN A 95 -55.16 11.46 14.95
C ASN A 95 -55.41 10.30 15.98
N GLN A 96 -55.14 10.57 17.27
CA GLN A 96 -55.81 10.13 18.53
C GLN A 96 -55.49 8.81 19.30
N ALA A 97 -54.95 9.05 20.52
CA ALA A 97 -55.30 8.52 21.87
C ALA A 97 -54.62 7.26 22.50
N THR A 98 -53.96 7.54 23.63
CA THR A 98 -53.21 6.85 24.73
C THR A 98 -53.90 5.70 25.53
N PRO A 99 -53.28 5.04 26.57
CA PRO A 99 -51.87 5.05 27.09
C PRO A 99 -51.28 3.66 27.52
N LEU A 100 -50.04 3.71 28.05
CA LEU A 100 -49.41 2.92 29.15
C LEU A 100 -48.27 1.93 28.77
N GLY A 101 -47.06 2.18 29.32
CA GLY A 101 -45.98 1.18 29.39
C GLY A 101 -44.57 1.76 29.27
N SER A 102 -44.02 2.25 30.38
CA SER A 102 -42.67 2.80 30.52
C SER A 102 -41.57 1.74 30.45
N VAL A 103 -40.55 1.92 29.59
CA VAL A 103 -39.14 1.58 29.88
C VAL A 103 -38.23 2.53 29.06
N GLU A 104 -37.43 3.33 29.75
CA GLU A 104 -36.38 4.18 29.17
C GLU A 104 -35.25 3.35 28.56
N ASN A 105 -34.88 3.65 27.31
CA ASN A 105 -33.60 3.24 26.72
C ASN A 105 -32.65 4.45 26.69
N PRO A 106 -31.38 4.34 27.12
CA PRO A 106 -30.39 5.37 26.88
C PRO A 106 -29.93 5.37 25.41
N PRO A 107 -29.58 6.52 24.81
CA PRO A 107 -29.04 6.58 23.47
C PRO A 107 -27.54 6.30 23.52
N ALA A 108 -27.08 5.19 22.95
CA ALA A 108 -25.66 4.89 22.87
C ALA A 108 -25.26 4.45 21.46
N SER A 109 -24.43 5.32 20.85
CA SER A 109 -23.38 5.03 19.87
C SER A 109 -23.80 4.57 18.47
N GLU A 110 -23.85 5.55 17.56
CA GLU A 110 -23.14 5.61 16.27
C GLU A 110 -22.51 4.28 15.78
N PRO A 111 -22.76 3.84 14.53
CA PRO A 111 -21.90 2.85 13.90
C PRO A 111 -20.54 3.51 13.62
N HIS A 112 -19.61 3.39 14.57
CA HIS A 112 -18.19 3.63 14.34
C HIS A 112 -17.68 2.63 13.33
N THR A 113 -17.82 2.96 12.04
CA THR A 113 -17.06 2.30 10.99
C THR A 113 -15.61 2.71 11.20
N PRO A 114 -14.68 1.79 11.53
CA PRO A 114 -13.28 2.17 11.67
C PRO A 114 -12.82 2.82 10.36
N PRO A 115 -11.98 3.87 10.41
CA PRO A 115 -11.45 4.49 9.21
C PRO A 115 -10.83 3.38 8.37
N GLN A 116 -11.29 3.24 7.13
CA GLN A 116 -10.77 2.25 6.19
C GLN A 116 -9.27 2.52 6.05
N MET A 117 -8.46 1.71 6.74
CA MET A 117 -7.02 1.82 6.67
C MET A 117 -6.62 1.64 5.22
N LEU A 118 -5.81 2.57 4.70
CA LEU A 118 -5.14 2.42 3.42
C LEU A 118 -4.47 1.06 3.38
N SER A 119 -5.01 0.16 2.57
CA SER A 119 -4.52 -1.21 2.46
C SER A 119 -3.33 -1.17 1.52
N VAL A 120 -2.14 -1.06 2.11
CA VAL A 120 -0.85 -1.19 1.42
C VAL A 120 -0.09 -2.35 2.03
N ASP A 121 0.51 -3.20 1.20
CA ASP A 121 1.46 -4.20 1.63
C ASP A 121 2.76 -4.17 0.82
N VAL A 122 3.87 -4.46 1.49
CA VAL A 122 5.22 -4.54 0.91
C VAL A 122 5.86 -5.80 1.48
N ARG A 123 6.14 -6.78 0.62
CA ARG A 123 6.65 -8.10 1.02
C ARG A 123 7.87 -8.50 0.20
N MET A 124 8.83 -9.14 0.85
CA MET A 124 9.88 -9.88 0.15
C MET A 124 9.32 -11.23 -0.31
N ILE A 125 9.62 -11.61 -1.54
CA ILE A 125 9.24 -12.90 -2.15
C ILE A 125 10.45 -13.52 -2.87
N ASP A 126 10.30 -14.77 -3.32
CA ASP A 126 11.29 -15.51 -4.14
C ASP A 126 12.65 -15.76 -3.46
N PHE A 127 12.63 -16.54 -2.36
CA PHE A 127 13.84 -16.87 -1.58
C PHE A 127 14.67 -18.05 -2.12
N ALA A 128 14.40 -18.52 -3.34
CA ALA A 128 15.02 -19.73 -3.88
C ALA A 128 16.55 -19.67 -3.97
N HIS A 129 17.10 -18.46 -4.14
CA HIS A 129 18.56 -18.20 -4.16
C HIS A 129 19.02 -17.39 -2.94
N SER A 130 18.30 -17.48 -1.82
CA SER A 130 18.75 -16.89 -0.56
C SER A 130 19.75 -17.80 0.15
N THR A 131 20.79 -17.24 0.73
CA THR A 131 21.80 -17.96 1.53
C THR A 131 22.01 -17.25 2.87
N PHE A 132 22.59 -17.96 3.83
CA PHE A 132 23.02 -17.43 5.12
C PHE A 132 24.22 -18.22 5.63
N LYS A 133 24.86 -17.74 6.71
CA LYS A 133 26.04 -18.41 7.27
C LYS A 133 25.72 -19.85 7.68
N GLY A 134 26.38 -20.82 7.04
CA GLY A 134 26.17 -22.25 7.30
C GLY A 134 25.04 -22.88 6.48
N PHE A 135 24.49 -22.17 5.50
CA PHE A 135 23.53 -22.74 4.55
C PHE A 135 24.27 -23.53 3.45
N ARG A 136 23.87 -24.80 3.23
CA ARG A 136 24.26 -25.68 2.10
C ARG A 136 25.70 -25.54 1.58
N ASP A 137 26.69 -26.22 2.17
CA ASP A 137 28.09 -26.30 1.70
C ASP A 137 28.68 -25.00 1.10
N ASP A 138 28.14 -23.84 1.46
CA ASP A 138 28.48 -22.56 0.87
C ASP A 138 29.82 -22.16 1.47
N GLN A 139 30.86 -22.26 0.64
CA GLN A 139 32.21 -21.91 1.06
C GLN A 139 32.35 -20.40 1.30
N THR A 140 31.36 -19.60 0.86
CA THR A 140 31.39 -18.15 1.00
C THR A 140 30.81 -17.74 2.35
N VAL A 141 31.68 -17.40 3.29
CA VAL A 141 31.24 -16.77 4.54
C VAL A 141 30.92 -15.31 4.25
N HIS A 142 29.62 -15.00 4.24
CA HIS A 142 29.13 -13.64 4.21
C HIS A 142 29.14 -13.03 5.61
N ASP A 143 29.80 -11.88 5.74
CA ASP A 143 29.76 -11.05 6.94
C ASP A 143 29.10 -9.71 6.64
N GLY A 144 28.36 -9.20 7.62
CA GLY A 144 27.56 -7.99 7.51
C GLY A 144 26.30 -8.12 6.64
N PRO A 145 25.53 -7.02 6.53
CA PRO A 145 24.26 -7.01 5.82
C PRO A 145 24.41 -7.22 4.32
N ASP A 146 23.31 -7.61 3.68
CA ASP A 146 23.21 -7.65 2.22
C ASP A 146 23.26 -6.23 1.64
N ARG A 147 24.48 -5.75 1.37
CA ARG A 147 24.72 -4.41 0.82
C ARG A 147 24.02 -4.19 -0.52
N GLY A 148 23.89 -5.24 -1.35
CA GLY A 148 23.22 -5.13 -2.64
C GLY A 148 21.72 -4.91 -2.47
N TYR A 149 21.09 -5.66 -1.58
CA TYR A 149 19.67 -5.49 -1.27
C TYR A 149 19.39 -4.15 -0.59
N VAL A 150 20.21 -3.76 0.39
CA VAL A 150 20.10 -2.47 1.09
C VAL A 150 20.23 -1.31 0.11
N PHE A 151 21.21 -1.35 -0.80
CA PHE A 151 21.38 -0.33 -1.83
C PHE A 151 20.16 -0.23 -2.77
N GLY A 152 19.57 -1.37 -3.14
CA GLY A 152 18.34 -1.41 -3.94
C GLY A 152 17.15 -0.75 -3.22
N LEU A 153 17.00 -1.01 -1.92
CA LEU A 153 15.98 -0.37 -1.08
C LEU A 153 16.21 1.14 -0.96
N GLU A 154 17.44 1.58 -0.71
CA GLU A 154 17.79 3.01 -0.63
C GLU A 154 17.47 3.73 -1.95
N SER A 155 17.84 3.12 -3.08
CA SER A 155 17.54 3.68 -4.39
C SER A 155 16.04 3.82 -4.62
N LEU A 156 15.25 2.79 -4.28
CA LEU A 156 13.79 2.83 -4.40
C LEU A 156 13.16 3.89 -3.49
N ILE A 157 13.61 3.97 -2.23
CA ILE A 157 13.14 4.96 -1.25
C ILE A 157 13.40 6.38 -1.76
N ASN A 158 14.62 6.66 -2.23
CA ASN A 158 14.99 7.98 -2.72
C ASN A 158 14.13 8.41 -3.91
N ILE A 159 13.94 7.53 -4.91
CA ILE A 159 13.12 7.85 -6.08
C ILE A 159 11.66 8.11 -5.69
N LEU A 160 11.11 7.32 -4.76
CA LEU A 160 9.74 7.54 -4.27
C LEU A 160 9.60 8.84 -3.48
N GLN A 161 10.61 9.22 -2.69
CA GLN A 161 10.64 10.51 -2.00
C GLN A 161 10.71 11.68 -2.99
N GLU A 162 11.59 11.61 -3.99
CA GLU A 162 11.67 12.61 -5.05
C GLU A 162 10.33 12.78 -5.77
N ILE A 163 9.69 11.68 -6.18
CA ILE A 163 8.38 11.74 -6.82
C ILE A 163 7.35 12.40 -5.89
N ARG A 164 7.32 12.04 -4.61
CA ARG A 164 6.39 12.64 -3.64
C ARG A 164 6.61 14.14 -3.51
N ASP A 165 7.86 14.54 -3.32
CA ASP A 165 8.27 15.91 -3.03
C ASP A 165 8.04 16.82 -4.26
N ASP A 166 8.28 16.31 -5.48
CA ASP A 166 7.98 17.00 -6.75
C ASP A 166 6.48 17.22 -6.99
N ASN A 167 5.62 16.50 -6.26
CA ASN A 167 4.18 16.48 -6.48
C ASN A 167 3.39 16.84 -5.21
N GLN A 168 3.96 17.60 -4.26
CA GLN A 168 3.22 18.09 -3.08
C GLN A 168 2.23 19.20 -3.46
#